data_AF-A0A7C2SSE2-F1
#
_entry.id   AF-A0A7C2SSE2-F1
#
_cell.length_a   1.000
_cell.length_b   1.000
_cell.length_c   1.000
_cell.angle_alpha   90.00
_cell.angle_beta   90.00
_cell.angle_gamma   90.00
#
_symmetry.space_group_name_H-M   'P 1'
#
loop_
_entity.id
_entity.type
_entity.pdbx_description
1 polymer ?
#
loop_
_entity_poly.entity_id
_entity_poly.type
_entity_poly.pdbx_seq_one_letter_code
_entity_poly.pdbx_strand_id
1 'polypeptide(L)'
;MISNVLDKIREIRFCLLANKTENIGLIDGNLGSLLFFYQHYLNSNNEEDIFFIQKSIEGIFNHSHKNYNLCSGASGFGWLMNYFFKQNFLDFNPNEIFEAIDPIIGKWMVNEINSGNYDFLHGASGTALYFITK
;
A
#
# COMPACT_ATOMS: atom_id res chain seq x y z
N MET A 1 30.42 8.81 2.60
CA MET A 1 29.06 9.36 2.34
C MET A 1 28.05 8.24 2.06
N ILE A 2 28.33 7.30 1.14
CA ILE A 2 27.45 6.16 0.82
C ILE A 2 27.20 5.22 2.03
N SER A 3 28.22 4.94 2.87
CA SER A 3 28.03 4.04 4.03
C SER A 3 26.97 4.56 5.01
N ASN A 4 26.93 5.87 5.25
CA ASN A 4 26.00 6.48 6.20
C ASN A 4 24.54 6.35 5.73
N VAL A 5 24.28 6.38 4.42
CA VAL A 5 22.93 6.17 3.86
C VAL A 5 22.48 4.72 4.03
N LEU A 6 23.36 3.76 3.74
CA LEU A 6 23.05 2.33 3.91
C LEU A 6 22.81 1.98 5.39
N ASP A 7 23.57 2.57 6.30
CA ASP A 7 23.37 2.40 7.74
C ASP A 7 21.99 2.93 8.16
N LYS A 8 21.55 4.07 7.62
CA LYS A 8 20.20 4.60 7.87
C LYS A 8 19.09 3.75 7.27
N ILE A 9 19.28 3.16 6.09
CA ILE A 9 18.31 2.21 5.52
C ILE A 9 18.16 0.98 6.43
N ARG A 10 19.26 0.44 6.97
CA ARG A 10 19.21 -0.68 7.93
C ARG A 10 18.52 -0.28 9.23
N GLU A 11 18.79 0.93 9.73
CA GLU A 11 18.12 1.47 10.92
C GLU A 11 16.60 1.59 10.69
N ILE A 12 16.16 2.13 9.56
CA ILE A 12 14.75 2.20 9.18
C ILE A 12 14.13 0.79 9.14
N ARG A 13 14.80 -0.16 8.46
CA ARG A 13 14.33 -1.55 8.40
C ARG A 13 14.14 -2.13 9.80
N PHE A 14 15.12 -1.94 10.69
CA PHE A 14 15.05 -2.39 12.07
C PHE A 14 13.88 -1.75 12.83
N CYS A 15 13.72 -0.42 12.70
CA CYS A 15 12.61 0.31 13.32
C CYS A 15 11.24 -0.19 12.84
N LEU A 16 11.08 -0.46 11.54
CA LEU A 16 9.82 -0.96 10.97
C LEU A 16 9.50 -2.39 11.45
N LEU A 17 10.51 -3.25 11.59
CA LEU A 17 10.32 -4.60 12.13
C LEU A 17 9.92 -4.57 13.62
N ALA A 18 10.52 -3.65 14.39
CA ALA A 18 10.28 -3.50 15.82
C ALA A 18 8.95 -2.80 16.15
N ASN A 19 8.49 -1.88 15.30
CA ASN A 19 7.32 -1.03 15.55
C ASN A 19 6.20 -1.32 14.55
N LYS A 20 5.55 -2.48 14.70
CA LYS A 20 4.37 -2.82 13.89
C LYS A 20 3.20 -1.93 14.29
N THR A 21 2.58 -1.28 13.32
CA THR A 21 1.30 -0.58 13.52
C THR A 21 0.15 -1.51 13.17
N GLU A 22 -1.02 -1.31 13.77
CA GLU A 22 -2.25 -1.98 13.32
C GLU A 22 -2.93 -1.20 12.19
N ASN A 23 -2.45 0.01 11.88
CA ASN A 23 -3.01 0.82 10.81
C ASN A 23 -2.66 0.25 9.43
N ILE A 24 -3.66 0.16 8.55
CA ILE A 24 -3.57 -0.42 7.21
C ILE A 24 -3.71 0.69 6.17
N GLY A 25 -2.87 1.71 6.31
CA GLY A 25 -2.73 2.79 5.35
C GLY A 25 -1.46 2.71 4.55
N LEU A 26 -1.49 3.30 3.35
CA LEU A 26 -0.33 3.43 2.45
C LEU A 26 0.68 4.43 2.97
N ILE A 27 0.20 5.55 3.54
CA ILE A 27 1.06 6.64 4.00
C ILE A 27 1.23 6.62 5.51
N ASP A 28 0.16 6.30 6.25
CA ASP A 28 0.13 6.36 7.71
C ASP A 28 0.10 4.95 8.36
N GLY A 29 0.39 3.90 7.60
CA GLY A 29 0.26 2.52 8.07
C GLY A 29 1.22 1.52 7.42
N ASN A 30 0.92 0.23 7.65
CA ASN A 30 1.79 -0.88 7.29
C ASN A 30 2.00 -1.05 5.79
N LEU A 31 1.07 -0.60 4.93
CA LEU A 31 1.21 -0.78 3.48
C LEU A 31 2.44 -0.03 2.94
N GLY A 32 2.73 1.16 3.48
CA GLY A 32 3.96 1.89 3.18
C GLY A 32 5.21 1.14 3.61
N SER A 33 5.16 0.46 4.76
CA SER A 33 6.24 -0.43 5.22
C SER A 33 6.45 -1.60 4.26
N LEU A 34 5.38 -2.21 3.75
CA LEU A 34 5.48 -3.30 2.78
C LEU A 34 6.15 -2.84 1.48
N LEU A 35 5.80 -1.65 1.00
CA LEU A 35 6.46 -1.04 -0.14
C LEU A 35 7.96 -0.83 0.15
N PHE A 36 8.31 -0.32 1.33
CA PHE A 36 9.70 -0.19 1.75
C PHE A 36 10.44 -1.53 1.73
N PHE A 37 9.88 -2.59 2.32
CA PHE A 37 10.51 -3.91 2.35
C PHE A 37 10.71 -4.48 0.95
N TYR A 38 9.75 -4.27 0.04
CA TYR A 38 9.89 -4.71 -1.34
C TYR A 38 11.02 -3.95 -2.06
N GLN A 39 11.10 -2.62 -1.90
CA GLN A 39 12.21 -1.85 -2.47
C GLN A 39 13.56 -2.25 -1.85
N HIS A 40 13.59 -2.50 -0.53
CA HIS A 40 14.80 -2.96 0.15
C HIS A 40 15.26 -4.30 -0.41
N TYR A 41 14.34 -5.26 -0.58
CA TYR A 41 14.62 -6.54 -1.23
C TYR A 41 15.24 -6.37 -2.61
N LEU A 42 14.66 -5.55 -3.49
CA LEU A 42 15.19 -5.31 -4.84
C LEU A 42 16.64 -4.78 -4.83
N ASN A 43 17.05 -4.09 -3.77
CA ASN A 43 18.38 -3.50 -3.65
C ASN A 43 19.38 -4.38 -2.87
N SER A 44 18.91 -5.24 -1.97
CA SER A 44 19.78 -6.02 -1.07
C SER A 44 19.69 -7.53 -1.24
N ASN A 45 18.70 -8.04 -1.99
CA ASN A 45 18.33 -9.46 -2.08
C ASN A 45 18.11 -10.11 -0.70
N ASN A 46 17.50 -9.37 0.24
CA ASN A 46 17.23 -9.91 1.57
C ASN A 46 15.88 -10.66 1.59
N GLU A 47 15.93 -11.98 1.50
CA GLU A 47 14.75 -12.85 1.44
C GLU A 47 13.84 -12.77 2.69
N GLU A 48 14.36 -12.32 3.84
CA GLU A 48 13.52 -12.10 5.03
C GLU A 48 12.43 -11.04 4.79
N ASP A 49 12.70 -10.08 3.90
CA ASP A 49 11.73 -9.03 3.57
C ASP A 49 10.55 -9.60 2.79
N ILE A 50 10.81 -10.58 1.92
CA ILE A 50 9.75 -11.27 1.18
C ILE A 50 8.85 -12.05 2.14
N PHE A 51 9.47 -12.80 3.06
CA PHE A 51 8.73 -13.52 4.09
C PHE A 51 7.87 -12.57 4.95
N PHE A 52 8.42 -11.41 5.31
CA PHE A 52 7.66 -10.39 6.04
C PHE A 52 6.46 -9.89 5.23
N ILE A 53 6.67 -9.55 3.95
CA ILE A 53 5.60 -9.02 3.10
C ILE A 53 4.46 -10.03 2.93
N GLN A 54 4.77 -11.28 2.61
CA GLN A 54 3.78 -12.34 2.41
C GLN A 54 2.91 -12.53 3.66
N LYS A 55 3.55 -12.66 4.84
CA LYS A 55 2.86 -12.81 6.11
C LYS A 55 1.98 -11.61 6.46
N SER A 56 2.44 -10.39 6.14
CA SER A 56 1.66 -9.18 6.41
C SER A 56 0.43 -9.07 5.50
N ILE A 57 0.54 -9.44 4.23
CA ILE A 57 -0.56 -9.37 3.26
C ILE A 57 -1.70 -10.33 3.63
N GLU A 58 -1.38 -11.57 4.06
CA GLU A 58 -2.37 -12.53 4.55
C GLU A 58 -3.21 -11.94 5.72
N GLY A 59 -2.57 -11.18 6.61
CA GLY A 59 -3.26 -10.49 7.69
C GLY A 59 -4.17 -9.36 7.20
N ILE A 60 -3.78 -8.65 6.15
CA ILE A 60 -4.50 -7.47 5.64
C ILE A 60 -5.76 -7.86 4.88
N PHE A 61 -5.76 -8.96 4.13
CA PHE A 61 -6.94 -9.40 3.36
C PHE A 61 -8.21 -9.59 4.21
N ASN A 62 -8.04 -9.87 5.49
CA ASN A 62 -9.15 -10.08 6.42
C ASN A 62 -9.66 -8.78 7.06
N HIS A 63 -9.09 -7.62 6.75
CA HIS A 63 -9.46 -6.35 7.36
C HIS A 63 -10.46 -5.57 6.48
N SER A 64 -11.49 -5.03 7.13
CA SER A 64 -12.40 -4.08 6.51
C SER A 64 -11.80 -2.67 6.52
N HIS A 65 -11.74 -2.04 5.34
CA HIS A 65 -11.31 -0.65 5.23
C HIS A 65 -12.38 0.29 5.78
N LYS A 66 -11.99 1.21 6.67
CA LYS A 66 -12.87 2.21 7.29
C LYS A 66 -13.06 3.46 6.42
N ASN A 67 -12.21 3.64 5.41
CA ASN A 67 -12.29 4.74 4.46
C ASN A 67 -11.72 4.29 3.09
N TYR A 68 -11.87 5.13 2.06
CA TYR A 68 -11.55 4.77 0.68
C TYR A 68 -10.50 5.70 0.05
N ASN A 69 -9.86 6.58 0.82
CA ASN A 69 -8.85 7.50 0.30
C ASN A 69 -7.51 6.79 0.03
N LEU A 70 -6.54 7.51 -0.54
CA LEU A 70 -5.22 6.96 -0.88
C LEU A 70 -4.33 6.76 0.36
N CYS A 71 -4.42 7.67 1.33
CA CYS A 71 -3.56 7.70 2.51
C CYS A 71 -3.76 6.49 3.42
N SER A 72 -5.00 6.26 3.85
CA SER A 72 -5.38 5.30 4.89
C SER A 72 -6.50 4.34 4.48
N GLY A 73 -6.88 4.36 3.20
CA GLY A 73 -8.08 3.68 2.71
C GLY A 73 -7.83 2.59 1.68
N ALA A 74 -8.95 2.03 1.22
CA ALA A 74 -8.97 0.95 0.25
C ALA A 74 -8.28 1.32 -1.08
N SER A 75 -8.26 2.60 -1.48
CA SER A 75 -7.53 3.03 -2.68
C SER A 75 -6.02 2.83 -2.52
N GLY A 76 -5.46 3.13 -1.34
CA GLY A 76 -4.03 2.89 -1.07
C GLY A 76 -3.67 1.42 -1.08
N PHE A 77 -4.55 0.58 -0.51
CA PHE A 77 -4.42 -0.87 -0.57
C PHE A 77 -4.47 -1.39 -2.02
N GLY A 78 -5.53 -1.04 -2.76
CA GLY A 78 -5.69 -1.44 -4.15
C GLY A 78 -4.51 -1.01 -5.02
N TRP A 79 -4.00 0.22 -4.80
CA TRP A 79 -2.82 0.73 -5.51
C TRP A 79 -1.58 -0.13 -5.25
N LEU A 80 -1.30 -0.47 -3.99
CA LEU A 80 -0.14 -1.30 -3.65
C LEU A 80 -0.26 -2.72 -4.21
N MET A 81 -1.45 -3.33 -4.11
CA MET A 81 -1.68 -4.67 -4.67
C MET A 81 -1.50 -4.69 -6.19
N ASN A 82 -2.02 -3.67 -6.89
CA ASN A 82 -1.82 -3.54 -8.32
C ASN A 82 -0.34 -3.30 -8.67
N TYR A 83 0.38 -2.52 -7.87
CA TYR A 83 1.81 -2.32 -8.02
C TYR A 83 2.56 -3.67 -7.92
N PHE A 84 2.32 -4.46 -6.88
CA PHE A 84 2.94 -5.78 -6.72
C PHE A 84 2.58 -6.76 -7.83
N PHE A 85 1.32 -6.74 -8.28
CA PHE A 85 0.88 -7.53 -9.43
C PHE A 85 1.67 -7.18 -10.70
N LYS A 86 1.80 -5.89 -11.02
CA LYS A 86 2.55 -5.41 -12.19
C LYS A 86 4.03 -5.75 -12.16
N GLN A 87 4.61 -5.93 -10.97
CA GLN A 87 5.99 -6.39 -10.83
C GLN A 87 6.15 -7.92 -10.91
N ASN A 88 5.06 -8.68 -11.11
CA ASN A 88 5.03 -10.15 -10.96
C ASN A 88 5.54 -10.61 -9.59
N PHE A 89 5.38 -9.79 -8.55
CA PHE A 89 5.88 -10.09 -7.21
C PHE A 89 4.92 -11.00 -6.43
N LEU A 90 3.61 -10.79 -6.60
CA LEU A 90 2.59 -11.63 -5.99
C LEU A 90 1.78 -12.30 -7.09
N ASP A 91 1.65 -13.62 -6.98
CA ASP A 91 0.73 -14.39 -7.78
C ASP A 91 -0.61 -14.46 -7.05
N PHE A 92 -1.56 -13.63 -7.50
CA PHE A 92 -2.94 -13.63 -7.02
C PHE A 92 -3.85 -13.34 -8.20
N ASN A 93 -5.12 -13.75 -8.09
CA ASN A 93 -6.12 -13.40 -9.08
C ASN A 93 -6.57 -11.94 -8.85
N PRO A 94 -6.28 -10.99 -9.77
CA PRO A 94 -6.66 -9.59 -9.62
C PRO A 94 -8.16 -9.39 -9.36
N ASN A 95 -8.99 -10.27 -9.92
CA ASN A 95 -10.44 -10.17 -9.81
C ASN A 95 -10.91 -10.38 -8.36
N GLU A 96 -10.23 -11.22 -7.57
CA GLU A 96 -10.58 -11.49 -6.18
C GLU A 96 -10.51 -10.23 -5.30
N ILE A 97 -9.61 -9.31 -5.63
CA ILE A 97 -9.43 -8.06 -4.90
C ILE A 97 -10.26 -6.96 -5.56
N PHE A 98 -10.04 -6.73 -6.85
CA PHE A 98 -10.45 -5.50 -7.49
C PHE A 98 -11.94 -5.47 -7.82
N GLU A 99 -12.57 -6.60 -8.15
CA GLU A 99 -14.02 -6.63 -8.39
C GLU A 99 -14.80 -6.26 -7.11
N ALA A 100 -14.25 -6.58 -5.94
CA ALA A 100 -14.87 -6.25 -4.66
C ALA A 100 -14.73 -4.77 -4.28
N ILE A 101 -13.56 -4.16 -4.50
CA ILE A 101 -13.27 -2.80 -4.00
C ILE A 101 -13.53 -1.69 -5.02
N ASP A 102 -13.40 -1.96 -6.34
CA ASP A 102 -13.50 -0.94 -7.39
C ASP A 102 -14.84 -0.20 -7.39
N PRO A 103 -16.01 -0.88 -7.32
CA PRO A 103 -17.30 -0.18 -7.36
C PRO A 103 -17.48 0.74 -6.16
N ILE A 104 -16.97 0.33 -4.99
CA ILE A 104 -17.10 1.07 -3.74
C ILE A 104 -16.19 2.31 -3.77
N ILE A 105 -14.93 2.11 -4.15
CA ILE A 105 -13.94 3.19 -4.28
C ILE A 105 -14.41 4.20 -5.34
N GLY A 106 -14.91 3.73 -6.49
CA GLY A 106 -15.38 4.60 -7.57
C GLY A 106 -16.57 5.46 -7.15
N LYS A 107 -17.54 4.86 -6.44
CA LYS A 107 -18.67 5.62 -5.86
C LYS A 107 -18.20 6.66 -4.85
N TRP A 108 -17.27 6.30 -3.96
CA TRP A 108 -16.72 7.24 -2.98
C TRP A 108 -16.00 8.40 -3.67
N MET A 109 -15.16 8.13 -4.66
CA MET A 109 -14.46 9.15 -5.45
C MET A 109 -15.42 10.16 -6.08
N VAL A 110 -16.51 9.67 -6.71
CA VAL A 110 -17.51 10.55 -7.33
C VAL A 110 -18.18 11.44 -6.28
N ASN A 111 -18.44 10.93 -5.08
CA ASN A 111 -18.98 11.74 -3.99
C ASN A 111 -18.01 12.83 -3.53
N GLU A 112 -16.72 12.52 -3.42
CA GLU A 112 -15.68 13.51 -3.08
C GLU A 112 -15.53 14.58 -4.17
N ILE A 113 -15.63 14.22 -5.45
CA ILE A 113 -15.67 15.19 -6.56
C ILE A 113 -16.88 16.11 -6.42
N ASN A 114 -18.06 15.55 -6.17
CA ASN A 114 -19.30 16.31 -6.04
C ASN A 114 -19.32 17.23 -4.80
N SER A 115 -18.58 16.87 -3.74
CA SER A 115 -18.41 17.71 -2.55
C SER A 115 -17.29 18.76 -2.70
N GLY A 116 -16.54 18.72 -3.80
CA GLY A 116 -15.40 19.60 -4.05
C GLY A 116 -14.13 19.22 -3.29
N ASN A 117 -14.06 18.01 -2.72
CA ASN A 117 -12.87 17.52 -2.02
C ASN A 117 -11.90 16.84 -2.99
N TYR A 118 -10.94 17.61 -3.49
CA TYR A 118 -9.91 17.13 -4.41
C TYR A 118 -8.56 16.83 -3.72
N ASP A 119 -8.51 16.76 -2.39
CA ASP A 119 -7.27 16.47 -1.67
C ASP A 119 -6.63 15.17 -2.16
N PHE A 120 -5.29 15.16 -2.24
CA PHE A 120 -4.57 14.00 -2.78
C PHE A 120 -4.53 12.84 -1.80
N LEU A 121 -4.41 13.11 -0.51
CA LEU A 121 -4.27 12.06 0.49
C LEU A 121 -5.64 11.54 0.95
N HIS A 122 -6.60 12.45 1.12
CA HIS A 122 -7.88 12.18 1.78
C HIS A 122 -9.11 12.42 0.88
N GLY A 123 -8.92 12.88 -0.35
CA GLY A 123 -10.00 13.24 -1.28
C GLY A 123 -9.92 12.51 -2.62
N ALA A 124 -10.63 13.06 -3.61
CA ALA A 124 -10.85 12.39 -4.89
C ALA A 124 -9.59 12.15 -5.73
N SER A 125 -8.58 13.03 -5.66
CA SER A 125 -7.48 12.99 -6.64
C SER A 125 -6.52 11.81 -6.42
N GLY A 126 -6.22 11.45 -5.17
CA GLY A 126 -5.46 10.24 -4.88
C GLY A 126 -6.22 8.96 -5.21
N THR A 127 -7.54 8.95 -5.00
CA THR A 127 -8.37 7.83 -5.42
C THR A 127 -8.47 7.72 -6.95
N ALA A 128 -8.48 8.84 -7.67
CA ALA A 128 -8.40 8.82 -9.12
C ALA A 128 -7.08 8.20 -9.62
N LEU A 129 -5.96 8.48 -8.93
CA LEU A 129 -4.66 7.88 -9.24
C LEU A 129 -4.71 6.34 -9.18
N TYR A 130 -5.42 5.77 -8.20
CA TYR A 130 -5.62 4.32 -8.11
C TYR A 130 -6.20 3.75 -9.41
N PHE A 131 -7.25 4.36 -9.95
CA PHE A 131 -7.86 3.89 -11.20
C PHE A 131 -6.99 4.15 -12.44
N ILE A 132 -6.29 5.29 -12.50
CA ILE A 132 -5.44 5.66 -13.64
C ILE A 132 -4.22 4.74 -13.74
N THR A 133 -3.70 4.30 -12.60
CA THR A 133 -2.52 3.42 -12.54
C THR A 133 -2.88 1.95 -12.56
N LYS A 134 -4.16 1.60 -12.72
CA LYS A 134 -4.60 0.21 -12.80
C LYS A 134 -4.07 -0.47 -14.06
#